data_AF-A0A1S4LE06-F1
#
_entry.id   AF-A0A1S4LE06-F1
#
_cell.length_a   1.000
_cell.length_b   1.000
_cell.length_c   1.000
_cell.angle_alpha   90.00
_cell.angle_beta   90.00
_cell.angle_gamma   90.00
#
_symmetry.space_group_name_H-M   'P 1'
#
loop_
_entity.id
_entity.type
_entity.pdbx_description
1 polymer ?
#
loop_
_entity_poly.entity_id
_entity_poly.type
_entity_poly.pdbx_seq_one_letter_code
_entity_poly.pdbx_strand_id
1 'polypeptide(L)'
;MGTWDVNKTKQEIGLVGIPVSCGQEKRGVEEGPAFLRAEGLVSRLKDLGHPVRDYGDVKVEGDSNITSTHAMKSDCVGKTSKNVSGLVSFI
;
A
#
# COMPACT_ATOMS: atom_id res chain seq x y z
N MET A 1 -1.76 27.88 -7.32
CA MET A 1 -1.45 26.83 -8.30
C MET A 1 0.04 26.54 -8.17
N GLY A 2 0.44 25.51 -7.41
CA GLY A 2 1.86 25.20 -7.23
C GLY A 2 2.41 24.55 -8.50
N THR A 3 3.54 25.05 -9.01
CA THR A 3 4.25 24.43 -10.13
C THR A 3 4.90 23.15 -9.64
N TRP A 4 4.53 22.01 -10.22
CA TRP A 4 5.23 20.75 -10.02
C TRP A 4 6.58 20.85 -10.72
N ASP A 5 7.67 20.79 -9.95
CA ASP A 5 9.02 20.76 -10.51
C ASP A 5 9.25 19.38 -11.14
N VAL A 6 9.00 19.29 -12.44
CA VAL A 6 9.25 18.11 -13.28
C VAL A 6 10.74 17.79 -13.44
N ASN A 7 11.63 18.61 -12.87
CA ASN A 7 13.08 18.44 -12.94
C ASN A 7 13.68 17.83 -11.66
N LYS A 8 12.85 17.15 -10.86
CA LYS A 8 13.32 16.39 -9.70
C LYS A 8 14.25 15.26 -10.17
N THR A 9 15.43 15.15 -9.55
CA THR A 9 16.40 14.09 -9.84
C THR A 9 15.76 12.71 -9.73
N LYS A 10 16.19 11.76 -10.58
CA LYS A 10 15.69 10.39 -10.59
C LYS A 10 15.80 9.78 -9.18
N GLN A 11 14.67 9.59 -8.53
CA GLN A 11 14.59 8.94 -7.22
C GLN A 11 14.29 7.45 -7.40
N GLU A 12 14.94 6.59 -6.62
CA GLU A 12 14.55 5.19 -6.47
C GLU A 12 13.21 5.12 -5.72
N ILE A 13 12.28 4.31 -6.24
CA ILE A 13 10.93 4.16 -5.70
C ILE A 13 10.73 2.71 -5.29
N GLY A 14 10.47 2.50 -3.99
CA GLY A 14 9.92 1.25 -3.49
C GLY A 14 8.39 1.24 -3.61
N LEU A 15 7.83 0.20 -4.21
CA LEU A 15 6.38 0.00 -4.30
C LEU A 15 5.97 -1.19 -3.43
N VAL A 16 5.06 -0.95 -2.48
CA VAL A 16 4.49 -1.96 -1.59
C VAL A 16 2.97 -1.83 -1.66
N GLY A 17 2.27 -2.91 -1.96
CA GLY A 17 0.81 -2.94 -1.92
C GLY A 17 0.29 -3.41 -0.59
N ILE A 18 -0.76 -2.75 -0.09
CA ILE A 18 -1.40 -3.05 1.19
C ILE A 18 -2.90 -3.31 0.94
N PRO A 19 -3.30 -4.55 0.62
CA PRO A 19 -4.68 -4.89 0.25
C PRO A 19 -5.61 -5.03 1.47
N VAL A 20 -5.73 -3.98 2.29
CA VAL A 20 -6.49 -4.00 3.55
C VAL A 20 -7.91 -3.46 3.36
N SER A 21 -8.91 -4.27 3.74
CA SER A 21 -10.32 -3.85 3.80
C SER A 21 -10.91 -3.83 5.20
N CYS A 22 -10.22 -4.39 6.21
CA CYS A 22 -10.75 -4.52 7.56
C CYS A 22 -10.85 -3.21 8.36
N GLY A 23 -10.23 -2.11 7.91
CA GLY A 23 -10.37 -0.79 8.52
C GLY A 23 -11.66 -0.04 8.17
N GLN A 24 -12.53 -0.63 7.35
CA GLN A 24 -13.77 -0.01 6.89
C GLN A 24 -14.88 -1.04 6.60
N GLU A 25 -16.08 -0.56 6.28
CA GLU A 25 -17.23 -1.41 5.91
C GLU A 25 -17.24 -1.82 4.43
N LYS A 26 -16.77 -0.95 3.52
CA LYS A 26 -16.87 -1.24 2.09
C LYS A 26 -15.77 -2.21 1.66
N ARG A 27 -16.19 -3.20 0.88
CA ARG A 27 -15.32 -4.19 0.21
C ARG A 27 -14.87 -3.65 -1.16
N GLY A 28 -13.82 -4.25 -1.70
CA GLY A 28 -13.22 -3.93 -2.99
C GLY A 28 -11.98 -3.04 -2.88
N VAL A 29 -11.73 -2.41 -1.73
CA VAL A 29 -10.51 -1.60 -1.52
C VAL A 29 -9.26 -2.47 -1.45
N GLU A 30 -9.40 -3.73 -1.05
CA GLU A 30 -8.33 -4.72 -1.10
C GLU A 30 -7.81 -4.98 -2.53
N GLU A 31 -8.61 -4.69 -3.57
CA GLU A 31 -8.23 -4.90 -4.97
C GLU A 31 -7.41 -3.74 -5.54
N GLY A 32 -7.41 -2.58 -4.87
CA GLY A 32 -6.76 -1.35 -5.33
C GLY A 32 -5.28 -1.55 -5.72
N PRO A 33 -4.44 -2.19 -4.87
CA PRO A 33 -3.04 -2.44 -5.23
C PRO A 33 -2.86 -3.28 -6.49
N ALA A 34 -3.68 -4.31 -6.70
CA ALA A 34 -3.62 -5.16 -7.88
C ALA A 34 -4.11 -4.39 -9.12
N PHE A 35 -5.21 -3.65 -9.00
CA PHE A 35 -5.77 -2.82 -10.06
C PHE A 35 -4.77 -1.76 -10.54
N LEU A 36 -4.17 -0.99 -9.64
CA LEU A 36 -3.19 0.04 -10.00
C LEU A 36 -1.97 -0.53 -10.73
N ARG A 37 -1.51 -1.72 -10.33
CA ARG A 37 -0.44 -2.42 -11.05
C ARG A 37 -0.87 -2.85 -12.44
N ALA A 38 -2.07 -3.40 -12.59
CA ALA A 38 -2.64 -3.82 -13.87
C ALA A 38 -2.80 -2.64 -14.84
N GLU A 39 -3.19 -1.47 -14.33
CA GLU A 39 -3.30 -0.22 -15.11
C GLU A 39 -1.95 0.45 -15.43
N GLY A 40 -0.83 -0.23 -15.18
CA GLY A 40 0.48 0.19 -15.66
C GLY A 40 1.20 1.20 -14.78
N LEU A 41 0.84 1.36 -13.50
CA LEU A 41 1.52 2.27 -12.56
C LEU A 41 3.04 2.11 -12.58
N VAL A 42 3.54 0.87 -12.52
CA VAL A 42 4.98 0.58 -12.51
C VAL A 42 5.63 1.02 -13.82
N SER A 43 4.99 0.75 -14.96
CA SER A 43 5.50 1.19 -16.26
C SER A 43 5.58 2.70 -16.31
N ARG A 44 4.53 3.39 -15.88
CA ARG A 44 4.46 4.84 -15.92
C ARG A 44 5.55 5.51 -15.08
N LEU A 45 5.85 4.98 -13.90
CA LEU A 45 6.94 5.47 -13.05
C LEU A 45 8.32 5.24 -13.69
N LYS A 46 8.52 4.09 -14.34
CA LYS A 46 9.76 3.80 -15.09
C LYS A 46 9.91 4.70 -16.31
N ASP A 47 8.82 4.99 -17.03
CA ASP A 47 8.81 5.88 -18.20
C ASP A 47 9.17 7.33 -17.84
N LEU A 48 8.87 7.75 -16.60
CA LEU A 48 9.31 9.01 -16.02
C LEU A 48 10.80 9.01 -15.62
N GLY A 49 11.49 7.87 -15.77
CA GLY A 49 12.92 7.73 -15.50
C GLY A 49 13.27 7.32 -14.07
N HIS A 50 12.29 6.94 -13.25
CA HIS A 50 12.53 6.46 -11.89
C HIS A 50 12.85 4.97 -11.86
N PRO A 51 13.94 4.54 -11.19
CA PRO A 51 14.12 3.14 -10.82
C PRO A 51 13.00 2.72 -9.87
N VAL A 52 12.28 1.65 -10.19
CA VAL A 52 11.17 1.14 -9.36
C VAL A 52 11.45 -0.29 -8.94
N ARG A 53 11.41 -0.54 -7.63
CA ARG A 53 11.44 -1.87 -7.03
C ARG A 53 10.07 -2.20 -6.45
N ASP A 54 9.38 -3.16 -7.05
CA ASP A 54 8.09 -3.67 -6.55
C ASP A 54 8.34 -4.82 -5.57
N TYR A 55 7.87 -4.63 -4.34
CA TYR A 55 7.97 -5.61 -3.25
C TYR A 55 6.71 -6.48 -3.13
N GLY A 56 5.73 -6.29 -4.02
CA GLY A 56 4.49 -7.03 -4.02
C GLY A 56 3.52 -6.58 -2.92
N ASP A 57 2.59 -7.46 -2.58
CA ASP A 57 1.55 -7.19 -1.60
C ASP A 57 1.91 -7.78 -0.24
N VAL A 58 1.72 -6.99 0.82
CA VAL A 58 1.85 -7.51 2.17
C VAL A 58 0.70 -8.47 2.48
N LYS A 59 1.02 -9.51 3.23
CA LYS A 59 -0.01 -10.39 3.78
C LYS A 59 -0.80 -9.62 4.84
N VAL A 60 -2.12 -9.53 4.64
CA VAL A 60 -3.05 -9.02 5.64
C VAL A 60 -3.13 -10.06 6.77
N GLU A 61 -2.96 -9.60 8.01
CA GLU A 61 -2.92 -10.44 9.20
C GLU A 61 -3.97 -10.01 10.21
N GLY A 62 -4.39 -10.96 11.05
CA GLY A 62 -5.36 -10.74 12.12
C GLY A 62 -6.78 -11.15 11.74
N ASP A 63 -7.62 -11.28 12.76
CA ASP A 63 -9.00 -11.73 12.61
C ASP A 63 -9.92 -10.54 12.34
N SER A 64 -10.55 -10.55 11.18
CA SER A 64 -11.52 -9.53 10.77
C SER A 64 -12.85 -9.58 11.55
N ASN A 65 -13.04 -10.57 12.44
CA ASN A 65 -14.23 -10.72 13.27
C ASN A 65 -14.04 -10.18 14.70
N ILE A 66 -12.81 -9.87 15.11
CA ILE A 66 -12.52 -9.34 16.45
C ILE A 66 -12.67 -7.82 16.45
N THR A 67 -13.74 -7.32 17.08
CA THR A 67 -14.02 -5.90 17.29
C THR A 67 -13.98 -5.61 18.78
N SER A 68 -13.13 -4.70 19.23
CA SER A 68 -13.16 -4.21 20.61
C SER A 68 -14.06 -2.97 20.68
N THR A 69 -14.83 -2.86 21.76
CA THR A 69 -16.02 -2.02 22.06
C THR A 69 -16.32 -0.71 21.28
N HIS A 70 -15.36 -0.06 20.61
CA HIS A 70 -15.58 1.09 19.71
C HIS A 70 -14.66 1.16 18.46
N ALA A 71 -13.82 0.16 18.21
CA ALA A 71 -12.87 0.13 17.10
C ALA A 71 -13.18 -1.05 16.15
N MET A 72 -13.50 -0.75 14.90
CA MET A 72 -13.79 -1.78 13.89
C MET A 72 -12.59 -2.69 13.68
N LYS A 73 -12.81 -4.01 13.81
CA LYS A 73 -11.88 -5.08 13.41
C LYS A 73 -10.43 -4.82 13.86
N SER A 74 -10.28 -4.35 15.11
CA SER A 74 -9.03 -3.78 15.64
C SER A 74 -7.84 -4.74 15.58
N ASP A 75 -8.08 -6.05 15.64
CA ASP A 75 -7.03 -7.06 15.53
C ASP A 75 -6.40 -7.10 14.13
N CYS A 76 -7.24 -7.13 13.08
CA CYS A 76 -6.78 -7.14 11.69
C CYS A 76 -6.02 -5.85 11.33
N VAL A 77 -6.55 -4.70 11.73
CA VAL A 77 -5.90 -3.40 11.49
C VAL A 77 -4.56 -3.31 12.22
N GLY A 78 -4.52 -3.67 13.50
CA GLY A 78 -3.31 -3.59 14.32
C GLY A 78 -2.20 -4.52 13.85
N LYS A 79 -2.51 -5.80 13.61
CA LYS A 79 -1.52 -6.79 13.15
C LYS A 79 -1.00 -6.47 11.75
N THR A 80 -1.88 -6.11 10.83
CA THR A 80 -1.44 -5.73 9.48
C THR A 80 -0.58 -4.47 9.50
N SER A 81 -0.93 -3.46 10.32
CA SER A 81 -0.12 -2.24 10.45
C SER A 81 1.29 -2.53 11.01
N LYS A 82 1.38 -3.46 11.97
CA LYS A 82 2.67 -3.91 12.52
C LYS A 82 3.50 -4.64 11.46
N ASN A 83 2.89 -5.50 10.66
CA ASN A 83 3.57 -6.21 9.56
C ASN A 83 4.12 -5.22 8.50
N VAL A 84 3.28 -4.26 8.08
CA VAL A 84 3.69 -3.20 7.15
C VAL A 84 4.88 -2.41 7.70
N SER A 85 4.83 -1.99 8.96
CA SER A 85 5.92 -1.24 9.60
C SER A 85 7.23 -2.01 9.61
N GLY A 86 7.16 -3.31 9.93
CA GLY A 86 8.31 -4.21 9.85
C GLY A 86 8.90 -4.27 8.44
N LEU A 87 8.07 -4.46 7.41
CA LEU A 87 8.53 -4.55 6.03
C LEU A 87 9.15 -3.22 5.53
N VAL A 88 8.53 -2.09 5.86
CA VAL A 88 8.99 -0.77 5.43
C VAL A 88 10.31 -0.38 6.09
N SER A 89 10.64 -0.92 7.28
CA SER A 89 11.93 -0.63 7.93
C SER A 89 13.17 -1.18 7.22
N PHE A 90 13.00 -2.06 6.23
CA PHE A 90 14.09 -2.73 5.51
C PHE A 90 14.24 -2.27 4.05
N ILE A 91 13.46 -1.26 3.62
CA ILE A 91 13.44 -0.72 2.25
C ILE A 91 13.80 0.77 2.25
#